data_AF-S3J3L7-F1
#
_entry.id   AF-S3J3L7-F1
#
_cell.length_a   1.000
_cell.length_b   1.000
_cell.length_c   1.000
_cell.angle_alpha   90.00
_cell.angle_beta   90.00
_cell.angle_gamma   90.00
#
_symmetry.space_group_name_H-M   'P 1'
#
loop_
_entity.id
_entity.type
_entity.pdbx_description
1 polymer ?
#
loop_
_entity_poly.entity_id
_entity_poly.type
_entity_poly.pdbx_seq_one_letter_code
_entity_poly.pdbx_strand_id
1 'polypeptide(L)' 'MKFDMFSEVQLTEDLPESNLSCGTHAIIVDYCPRPEGQEDGYVLEVLNNQGKAYTVIAVEVSKIESIQNLKQDEFQII' A
#
# COMPACT_ATOMS: atom_id res chain seq x y z
N MET A 1 11.82 -5.86 -1.00
CA MET A 1 11.11 -5.73 0.29
C MET A 1 9.84 -6.55 0.20
N LYS A 2 9.38 -7.18 1.29
CA LYS A 2 8.10 -7.90 1.29
C LYS A 2 7.18 -7.25 2.31
N PHE A 3 5.94 -7.01 1.94
CA PHE A 3 4.92 -6.47 2.83
C PHE A 3 4.00 -7.59 3.30
N ASP A 4 3.44 -7.42 4.49
CA ASP A 4 2.48 -8.37 5.05
C ASP A 4 1.11 -8.19 4.38
N MET A 5 0.37 -9.30 4.20
CA MET A 5 -1.01 -9.23 3.73
C MET A 5 -1.85 -8.43 4.72
N PHE A 6 -2.77 -7.63 4.18
CA PHE A 6 -3.66 -6.73 4.93
C PHE A 6 -2.95 -5.60 5.69
N SER A 7 -1.68 -5.31 5.37
CA SER A 7 -1.00 -4.12 5.88
C SER A 7 -1.40 -2.86 5.10
N GLU A 8 -1.38 -1.73 5.80
CA GLU A 8 -1.61 -0.40 5.23
C GLU A 8 -0.34 0.14 4.54
N VAL A 9 -0.52 0.64 3.33
CA VAL A 9 0.52 1.22 2.49
C VAL A 9 0.03 2.49 1.82
N GLN A 10 0.98 3.31 1.35
CA GLN A 10 0.67 4.42 0.47
C GLN A 10 1.48 4.35 -0.82
N LEU A 11 0.94 4.97 -1.88
CA LEU A 11 1.66 5.13 -3.14
C LEU A 11 2.86 6.08 -2.96
N THR A 12 4.02 5.72 -3.50
CA THR A 12 5.23 6.56 -3.45
C THR A 12 5.30 7.58 -4.60
N GLU A 13 4.50 7.39 -5.64
CA GLU A 13 4.43 8.25 -6.82
C GLU A 13 2.99 8.38 -7.36
N ASP A 14 2.77 9.32 -8.28
CA ASP A 14 1.50 9.44 -8.99
C ASP A 14 1.34 8.28 -9.98
N LEU A 15 0.12 7.75 -10.09
CA LEU A 15 -0.28 6.75 -11.09
C LEU A 15 -1.39 7.33 -11.98
N PRO A 16 -1.04 8.12 -13.02
CA PRO A 16 -2.02 8.83 -13.85
C PRO A 16 -3.01 7.89 -14.54
N GLU A 17 -2.58 6.70 -14.93
CA GLU A 17 -3.42 5.68 -15.59
C GLU A 17 -4.58 5.21 -14.70
N SER A 18 -4.40 5.26 -13.38
CA SER A 18 -5.42 4.90 -12.38
C SER A 18 -6.06 6.13 -11.72
N ASN A 19 -5.67 7.34 -12.12
CA ASN A 19 -6.08 8.60 -11.49
C ASN A 19 -5.82 8.64 -9.97
N LEU A 20 -4.66 8.13 -9.55
CA LEU A 20 -4.22 8.10 -8.16
C LEU A 20 -2.97 8.97 -7.97
N SER A 21 -2.88 9.63 -6.82
CA SER A 21 -1.75 10.49 -6.48
C SER A 21 -0.80 9.83 -5.48
N CYS A 22 0.44 10.28 -5.45
CA CYS A 22 1.39 10.00 -4.38
C CYS A 22 0.73 10.24 -3.00
N GLY A 23 0.99 9.34 -2.04
CA GLY A 23 0.36 9.33 -0.71
C GLY A 23 -1.04 8.70 -0.67
N THR A 24 -1.58 8.20 -1.78
CA THR A 24 -2.86 7.49 -1.77
C THR A 24 -2.81 6.26 -0.86
N HIS A 25 -3.71 6.19 0.11
CA HIS A 25 -3.81 5.10 1.09
C HIS A 25 -4.50 3.86 0.50
N ALA A 26 -3.91 2.69 0.74
CA ALA A 26 -4.47 1.40 0.35
C ALA A 26 -4.10 0.27 1.33
N ILE A 27 -4.79 -0.85 1.22
CA ILE A 27 -4.51 -2.09 1.95
C ILE A 27 -4.05 -3.16 0.95
N ILE A 28 -3.01 -3.92 1.29
CA ILE A 28 -2.57 -5.06 0.50
C ILE A 28 -3.56 -6.23 0.65
N VAL A 29 -4.06 -6.76 -0.47
CA VAL A 29 -5.01 -7.88 -0.46
C VAL A 29 -4.53 -9.12 -1.21
N ASP A 30 -3.50 -8.99 -2.07
CA ASP A 30 -2.89 -10.14 -2.73
C ASP A 30 -1.42 -9.85 -3.10
N TYR A 31 -0.64 -10.92 -3.28
CA TYR A 31 0.75 -10.87 -3.73
C TYR A 31 0.88 -11.47 -5.14
N CYS A 32 1.50 -10.71 -6.03
CA CYS A 32 1.69 -11.07 -7.43
C CYS A 32 3.17 -11.41 -7.68
N PRO A 33 3.58 -12.70 -7.56
CA PRO A 33 4.94 -13.09 -7.91
C PRO A 33 5.18 -12.90 -9.41
N ARG A 34 6.37 -12.42 -9.77
CA ARG A 34 6.80 -12.26 -11.17
C ARG A 34 7.97 -13.18 -11.50
N PRO A 35 8.23 -13.42 -12.80
CA PRO A 35 9.42 -14.16 -13.23
C PRO A 35 10.71 -13.53 -12.68
N GLU A 36 11.76 -14.35 -12.57
CA GLU A 36 13.06 -13.90 -12.12
C GLU A 36 13.57 -12.69 -12.93
N GLY A 37 14.05 -11.67 -12.24
CA GLY A 37 14.52 -10.41 -12.83
C GLY A 37 13.43 -9.34 -13.04
N GLN A 38 12.17 -9.65 -12.75
CA GLN A 38 11.10 -8.65 -12.66
C GLN A 38 10.77 -8.33 -11.21
N GLU A 39 10.35 -7.10 -10.96
CA GLU A 39 9.85 -6.71 -9.64
C GLU A 39 8.52 -7.39 -9.36
N ASP A 40 8.39 -7.99 -8.19
CA ASP A 40 7.11 -8.52 -7.73
C ASP A 40 6.07 -7.40 -7.59
N GLY A 41 4.81 -7.79 -7.58
CA GLY A 41 3.71 -6.86 -7.36
C GLY A 41 2.84 -7.20 -6.16
N TYR A 42 1.96 -6.27 -5.84
CA TYR A 42 0.87 -6.46 -4.91
C TYR A 42 -0.43 -5.97 -5.53
N VAL A 43 -1.53 -6.58 -5.12
CA VAL A 43 -2.87 -6.07 -5.37
C VAL A 43 -3.29 -5.25 -4.15
N LEU A 44 -3.79 -4.05 -4.40
CA LEU A 44 -4.17 -3.07 -3.39
C LEU A 44 -5.66 -2.77 -3.48
N GLU A 45 -6.34 -2.74 -2.34
CA GLU A 45 -7.63 -2.08 -2.19
C GLU A 45 -7.41 -0.62 -1.79
N VAL A 46 -7.75 0.30 -2.68
CA VAL A 46 -7.53 1.73 -2.47
C VAL A 46 -8.67 2.33 -1.66
N LEU A 47 -8.32 3.04 -0.59
CA LEU A 47 -9.26 3.59 0.38
C LEU A 47 -9.52 5.08 0.12
N ASN A 48 -10.76 5.50 0.31
CA ASN A 48 -11.09 6.92 0.39
C ASN A 48 -10.82 7.47 1.80
N ASN A 49 -11.03 8.77 2.01
CA ASN A 49 -10.81 9.45 3.29
C ASN A 49 -11.70 8.95 4.45
N GLN A 50 -12.71 8.11 4.16
CA GLN A 50 -13.57 7.46 5.16
C GLN A 50 -13.13 6.01 5.45
N GLY A 51 -12.00 5.57 4.89
CA GLY A 51 -11.52 4.19 5.01
C GLY A 51 -12.30 3.18 4.18
N LYS A 52 -13.09 3.62 3.19
CA LYS A 52 -13.87 2.73 2.32
C LYS A 52 -13.12 2.46 1.02
N ALA A 53 -13.00 1.18 0.68
CA ALA A 53 -12.45 0.75 -0.61
C ALA A 53 -13.32 1.26 -1.78
N TYR A 54 -12.68 1.81 -2.82
CA TYR A 54 -13.38 2.29 -4.01
C TYR A 54 -12.80 1.79 -5.33
N THR A 55 -11.57 1.27 -5.34
CA THR A 55 -10.97 0.61 -6.51
C THR A 55 -9.92 -0.41 -6.07
N VAL A 56 -9.56 -1.30 -7.00
CA VAL A 56 -8.51 -2.31 -6.82
C VAL A 56 -7.47 -2.13 -7.92
N ILE A 57 -6.20 -2.07 -7.54
CA ILE A 57 -5.08 -1.91 -8.49
C ILE A 57 -3.99 -2.94 -8.23
N ALA A 58 -3.19 -3.25 -9.25
CA ALA A 58 -1.95 -3.99 -9.09
C ALA A 58 -0.76 -3.05 -9.32
N VAL A 59 0.22 -3.08 -8.43
CA VAL A 59 1.42 -2.23 -8.51
C VAL A 59 2.68 -3.01 -8.17
N GLU A 60 3.83 -2.52 -8.64
CA GLU A 60 5.15 -3.02 -8.28
C GLU A 60 5.50 -2.66 -6.83
N VAL A 61 6.38 -3.45 -6.20
CA VAL A 61 6.81 -3.22 -4.80
C VAL A 61 7.37 -1.80 -4.60
N SER A 62 8.11 -1.26 -5.57
CA SER A 62 8.71 0.07 -5.54
C SER A 62 7.72 1.23 -5.49
N LYS A 63 6.48 1.00 -5.92
CA LYS A 63 5.41 2.02 -5.97
C LYS A 63 4.67 2.18 -4.65
N ILE A 64 5.03 1.40 -3.63
CA ILE A 64 4.40 1.44 -2.31
C ILE A 64 5.41 1.54 -1.19
N GLU A 65 4.98 2.18 -0.12
CA GLU A 65 5.70 2.21 1.16
C GLU A 65 4.75 1.93 2.32
N SER A 66 5.28 1.37 3.40
CA SER A 66 4.49 1.08 4.59
C SER A 66 4.11 2.36 5.30
N ILE A 67 2.84 2.49 5.67
CA ILE A 67 2.40 3.50 6.62
C ILE A 67 2.74 2.97 8.01
N GLN A 68 4.01 2.98 8.38
CA GLN A 68 4.38 2.73 9.77
C GLN A 68 3.87 3.90 10.60
N ASN A 69 2.85 3.65 11.42
CA ASN A 69 2.46 4.57 12.47
C ASN A 69 3.68 4.84 13.37
N LEU A 70 4.33 6.00 13.23
CA LEU A 70 5.27 6.56 14.23
C LEU A 70 4.56 6.96 15.54
N LYS A 71 3.52 6.21 15.93
CA LYS A 71 2.79 6.37 17.19
C LYS A 71 2.48 4.99 17.77
N GLN A 72 3.54 4.33 18.21
CA GLN A 72 3.48 3.33 19.25
C GLN A 72 4.35 3.77 20.45
N ASP A 73 4.33 5.09 20.75
CA ASP A 73 4.98 5.71 21.92
C ASP A 73 3.94 6.40 22.83
N GLU A 74 2.69 5.91 22.87
CA GLU A 74 1.70 6.33 23.88
C GLU A 74 1.00 5.15 24.55
N PHE A 75 1.75 4.10 24.89
CA PHE A 75 1.41 3.32 26.06
C PHE A 75 2.61 3.32 26.99
N GLN A 76 2.49 4.05 28.10
CA GLN A 76 2.84 3.70 29.49
C GLN A 76 2.64 4.97 30.35
N ILE A 77 2.29 4.78 31.63
CA ILE A 77 1.76 5.76 32.61
C ILE A 77 0.23 5.87 32.47
N ILE A 78 -0.59 5.17 33.26
CA ILE A 78 -0.52 4.89 34.71
C ILE A 78 -1.18 3.54 35.01
#